data_AF-A0A833A251-F1
#
_entry.id   AF-A0A833A251-F1
#
_cell.length_a   1.000
_cell.length_b   1.000
_cell.length_c   1.000
_cell.angle_alpha   90.00
_cell.angle_beta   90.00
_cell.angle_gamma   90.00
#
_symmetry.space_group_name_H-M   'P 1'
#
loop_
_entity.id
_entity.type
_entity.pdbx_description
1 polymer ?
#
loop_
_entity_poly.entity_id
_entity_poly.type
_entity_poly.pdbx_seq_one_letter_code
_entity_poly.pdbx_strand_id
1 'polypeptide(L)'
;MEIEKVRAFISLLLVVIFFMLIFTGIGLWISPSGKIAKISSWDYFAMDKTTLKTVHFYAGILMSVLGCIHLILNYKLLKIKLKCVYKK
;
A
#
# COMPACT_ATOMS: atom_id res chain seq x y z
N MET A 1 11.10 0.70 26.13
CA MET A 1 12.03 0.80 24.99
C MET A 1 11.56 0.02 23.75
N GLU A 2 10.53 -0.82 23.83
CA GLU A 2 10.14 -1.72 22.71
C GLU A 2 9.04 -1.16 21.78
N ILE A 3 8.04 -0.43 22.29
CA ILE A 3 6.88 0.04 21.49
C ILE A 3 7.28 1.04 20.40
N GLU A 4 8.25 1.91 20.69
CA GLU A 4 8.73 2.92 19.73
C GLU A 4 9.42 2.30 18.51
N LYS A 5 10.20 1.23 18.72
CA LYS A 5 10.83 0.47 17.63
C LYS A 5 9.77 -0.20 16.75
N VAL A 6 8.72 -0.77 17.36
CA VAL A 6 7.60 -1.38 16.63
C VAL A 6 6.84 -0.33 15.81
N ARG A 7 6.59 0.86 16.37
CA ARG A 7 5.96 1.97 15.64
C ARG A 7 6.81 2.42 14.44
N ALA A 8 8.11 2.57 14.62
CA ALA A 8 9.04 2.94 13.55
C ALA A 8 9.11 1.86 12.47
N PHE A 9 9.20 0.59 12.86
CA PHE A 9 9.23 -0.54 11.94
C PHE A 9 7.95 -0.64 11.10
N ILE A 10 6.77 -0.57 11.72
CA ILE A 10 5.48 -0.61 11.00
C ILE A 10 5.37 0.58 10.04
N SER A 11 5.85 1.75 10.43
CA SER A 11 5.84 2.94 9.57
C SER A 11 6.75 2.77 8.35
N LEU A 12 7.96 2.21 8.53
CA LEU A 12 8.87 1.92 7.42
C LEU A 12 8.28 0.86 6.48
N LEU A 13 7.69 -0.20 7.05
CA LEU A 13 7.07 -1.27 6.27
C LEU A 13 5.89 -0.74 5.43
N LEU A 14 5.06 0.14 6.00
CA LEU A 14 4.00 0.84 5.28
C LEU A 14 4.53 1.65 4.09
N VAL A 15 5.67 2.34 4.24
CA VAL A 15 6.30 3.09 3.13
C VAL A 15 6.75 2.17 2.00
N VAL A 16 7.35 1.02 2.33
CA VAL A 16 7.77 0.04 1.32
C VAL A 16 6.57 -0.51 0.55
N ILE A 17 5.51 -0.92 1.25
CA ILE A 17 4.30 -1.46 0.64
C ILE A 17 3.58 -0.38 -0.19
N PHE A 18 3.61 0.88 0.26
CA PHE A 18 3.07 2.01 -0.49
C PHE A 18 3.73 2.16 -1.87
N PHE A 19 5.06 2.12 -1.95
CA PHE A 19 5.76 2.17 -3.25
C PHE A 19 5.47 0.95 -4.12
N MET A 20 5.37 -0.24 -3.53
CA MET A 20 4.96 -1.46 -4.24
C MET A 20 3.55 -1.33 -4.83
N LEU A 21 2.61 -0.72 -4.10
CA LEU A 21 1.25 -0.45 -4.58
C LEU A 21 1.20 0.62 -5.66
N ILE A 22 2.02 1.66 -5.59
CA ILE A 22 2.17 2.64 -6.67
C ILE A 22 2.66 1.94 -7.94
N PHE A 23 3.75 1.18 -7.83
CA PHE A 23 4.35 0.49 -8.98
C PHE A 23 3.35 -0.44 -9.67
N THR A 24 2.70 -1.30 -8.89
CA THR A 24 1.70 -2.25 -9.41
C THR A 24 0.42 -1.54 -9.87
N GLY A 25 0.03 -0.44 -9.22
CA GLY A 25 -1.12 0.38 -9.61
C GLY A 25 -0.91 1.08 -10.95
N ILE A 26 0.29 1.63 -11.19
CA ILE A 26 0.67 2.21 -12.49
C ILE A 26 0.61 1.14 -13.57
N GLY A 27 1.21 -0.03 -13.33
CA GLY A 27 1.15 -1.14 -14.28
C GLY A 27 -0.27 -1.60 -14.59
N LEU A 28 -1.15 -1.66 -13.58
CA LEU A 28 -2.57 -1.99 -13.80
C LEU A 28 -3.32 -0.90 -14.56
N TRP A 29 -3.00 0.37 -14.34
CA TRP A 29 -3.62 1.50 -15.02
C TRP A 29 -3.30 1.52 -16.52
N ILE A 30 -2.05 1.22 -16.90
CA ILE A 30 -1.66 1.12 -18.32
C ILE A 30 -2.07 -0.21 -18.97
N SER A 31 -2.44 -1.22 -18.17
CA SER A 31 -2.71 -2.57 -18.69
C SER A 31 -3.92 -2.58 -19.62
N PRO A 32 -3.81 -3.16 -20.83
CA PRO A 32 -4.93 -3.23 -21.77
C PRO A 32 -6.05 -4.13 -21.24
N SER A 33 -7.23 -4.11 -21.85
CA SER A 33 -8.36 -4.94 -21.41
C SER A 33 -7.97 -6.42 -21.28
N GLY A 34 -8.60 -7.15 -20.35
CA GLY A 34 -8.13 -8.50 -19.97
C GLY A 34 -8.03 -9.50 -21.13
N LYS A 35 -8.84 -9.34 -22.18
CA LYS A 35 -8.77 -10.16 -23.39
C LYS A 35 -7.57 -9.75 -24.28
N ILE A 36 -7.35 -8.46 -24.44
CA ILE A 36 -6.23 -7.92 -25.23
C ILE A 36 -4.90 -8.28 -24.56
N ALA A 37 -4.80 -8.11 -23.23
CA ALA A 37 -3.59 -8.44 -22.47
C ALA A 37 -3.15 -9.90 -22.66
N LYS A 38 -4.11 -10.84 -22.71
CA LYS A 38 -3.83 -12.27 -22.95
C LYS A 38 -3.39 -12.55 -24.38
N ILE A 39 -3.99 -11.89 -25.36
CA ILE A 39 -3.69 -12.12 -26.78
C ILE A 39 -2.36 -11.49 -27.15
N SER A 40 -2.05 -10.32 -26.61
CA SER A 40 -0.82 -9.57 -26.92
C SER A 40 0.39 -9.99 -26.08
N SER A 41 0.26 -11.01 -25.22
CA SER A 41 1.30 -11.38 -24.23
C SER A 41 1.83 -10.16 -23.49
N TRP A 42 0.90 -9.33 -22.99
CA TRP A 42 1.28 -8.10 -22.32
C TRP A 42 1.91 -8.41 -20.96
N ASP A 43 3.12 -7.94 -20.77
CA ASP A 43 3.86 -8.04 -19.53
C ASP A 43 4.28 -6.66 -19.04
N TYR A 44 4.22 -6.46 -17.73
CA TYR A 44 4.80 -5.32 -17.05
C TYR A 44 5.88 -5.81 -16.11
N PHE A 45 7.14 -5.51 -16.45
CA PHE A 45 8.29 -5.91 -15.63
C PHE A 45 8.32 -7.43 -15.37
N ALA A 46 8.11 -8.22 -16.44
CA ALA A 46 8.01 -9.68 -16.41
C ALA A 46 6.84 -10.26 -15.58
N MET A 47 5.84 -9.44 -15.26
CA MET A 47 4.59 -9.88 -14.65
C MET A 47 3.44 -9.71 -15.63
N ASP A 48 2.71 -10.81 -15.86
CA ASP A 48 1.47 -10.74 -16.62
C ASP A 48 0.42 -9.93 -15.83
N LYS A 49 -0.62 -9.45 -16.53
CA LYS A 49 -1.69 -8.67 -15.90
C LYS A 49 -2.34 -9.38 -14.71
N THR A 50 -2.43 -10.72 -14.73
CA THR A 50 -3.06 -11.50 -13.66
C THR A 50 -2.18 -11.51 -12.41
N THR A 51 -0.88 -11.76 -12.56
CA THR A 51 0.09 -11.70 -11.47
C THR A 51 0.13 -10.29 -10.90
N LEU A 52 0.20 -9.27 -11.74
CA LEU A 52 0.22 -7.87 -11.31
C LEU A 52 -1.01 -7.50 -10.47
N LYS A 53 -2.20 -7.93 -10.91
CA LYS A 53 -3.45 -7.74 -10.16
C LYS A 53 -3.44 -8.46 -8.82
N THR A 54 -2.93 -9.69 -8.80
CA THR A 54 -2.85 -10.53 -7.60
C THR A 54 -1.91 -9.91 -6.57
N VAL A 55 -0.71 -9.51 -6.99
CA VAL A 55 0.28 -8.85 -6.15
C VAL A 55 -0.27 -7.53 -5.59
N HIS A 56 -0.88 -6.70 -6.44
CA HIS A 56 -1.49 -5.43 -6.00
C HIS A 56 -2.59 -5.67 -4.96
N PHE A 57 -3.47 -6.64 -5.18
CA PHE A 57 -4.58 -6.94 -4.29
C PHE A 57 -4.10 -7.37 -2.90
N TYR A 58 -3.19 -8.36 -2.82
CA TYR A 58 -2.69 -8.83 -1.53
C TYR A 58 -1.80 -7.79 -0.82
N ALA A 59 -0.99 -7.04 -1.56
CA ALA A 59 -0.26 -5.89 -1.00
C ALA A 59 -1.22 -4.83 -0.44
N GLY A 60 -2.37 -4.60 -1.10
CA GLY A 60 -3.40 -3.66 -0.67
C GLY A 60 -4.09 -4.08 0.62
N ILE A 61 -4.38 -5.38 0.76
CA ILE A 61 -4.88 -5.96 2.01
C ILE A 61 -3.84 -5.78 3.13
N LEU A 62 -2.58 -6.15 2.88
CA LEU A 62 -1.50 -6.04 3.87
C LEU A 62 -1.29 -4.58 4.32
N MET A 63 -1.27 -3.64 3.37
CA MET A 63 -1.20 -2.19 3.64
C MET A 63 -2.35 -1.74 4.53
N SER A 64 -3.57 -2.21 4.26
CA SER A 64 -4.77 -1.83 5.00
C SER A 64 -4.70 -2.34 6.45
N VAL A 65 -4.33 -3.61 6.65
CA VAL A 65 -4.15 -4.21 7.98
C VAL A 65 -3.06 -3.49 8.77
N LEU A 66 -1.89 -3.28 8.18
CA LEU A 66 -0.79 -2.55 8.82
C LEU A 66 -1.14 -1.08 9.08
N GLY A 67 -1.94 -0.47 8.20
CA GLY A 67 -2.45 0.89 8.35
C GLY A 67 -3.36 1.01 9.56
N CYS A 68 -4.29 0.06 9.75
CA CYS A 68 -5.12 0.00 10.95
C CYS A 68 -4.27 -0.15 12.22
N ILE A 69 -3.29 -1.06 12.22
CA ILE A 69 -2.38 -1.24 13.36
C ILE A 69 -1.59 0.05 13.63
N HIS A 70 -1.08 0.71 12.59
CA HIS A 70 -0.39 1.97 12.70
C HIS A 70 -1.27 3.05 13.34
N LEU A 71 -2.53 3.18 12.91
CA LEU A 71 -3.46 4.16 13.48
C LEU A 71 -3.77 3.85 14.96
N ILE A 72 -3.96 2.58 15.32
CA ILE A 72 -4.22 2.15 16.71
C ILE A 72 -3.01 2.50 17.59
N LEU A 73 -1.80 2.13 17.16
CA LEU A 73 -0.56 2.41 17.91
C LEU A 73 -0.27 3.92 18.04
N ASN A 74 -0.74 4.72 17.09
CA ASN A 74 -0.49 6.17 17.04
C ASN A 74 -1.71 7.02 17.46
N TYR A 75 -2.80 6.42 17.96
CA TYR A 75 -4.08 7.09 18.19
C TYR A 75 -3.98 8.33 19.09
N LYS A 76 -3.19 8.26 20.18
CA LYS A 76 -2.99 9.40 21.09
C LYS A 76 -2.36 10.60 20.37
N LEU A 77 -1.34 10.35 19.57
CA LEU A 77 -0.65 11.38 18.78
C LEU A 77 -1.58 11.95 17.70
N LEU A 78 -2.35 11.09 17.04
CA LEU A 78 -3.32 11.48 16.01
C LEU A 78 -4.39 12.42 16.59
N LYS A 79 -4.96 12.10 17.77
CA LYS A 79 -5.95 12.93 18.46
C LYS A 79 -5.40 14.32 18.82
N ILE A 80 -4.15 14.39 19.30
CA ILE A 80 -3.49 15.66 19.60
C ILE A 80 -3.30 16.49 18.32
N LYS A 81 -2.76 15.89 17.25
CA LYS A 81 -2.54 16.56 15.96
C LYS A 81 -3.86 17.06 15.35
N LEU A 82 -4.90 16.23 15.33
CA LEU A 82 -6.24 16.62 14.86
C LEU A 82 -6.80 17.81 15.64
N LYS A 83 -6.64 17.81 16.97
CA LYS A 83 -7.06 18.92 17.81
C LYS A 83 -6.31 20.21 17.49
N CYS A 84 -5.00 20.13 17.20
CA CYS A 84 -4.21 21.30 16.80
C CYS A 84 -4.62 21.83 15.42
N VAL A 85 -4.96 20.96 14.47
CA VAL A 85 -5.46 21.37 13.15
C VAL A 85 -6.82 22.06 13.26
N TYR A 86 -7.71 21.57 14.12
CA TYR A 86 -9.07 22.12 14.27
C TYR A 86 -9.15 23.34 15.19
N LYS A 87 -8.17 23.55 16.10
CA LYS A 87 -8.09 24.75 16.95
C LYS A 87 -7.41 25.94 16.27
N LYS A 88 -6.92 25.77 15.04
CA LYS A 88 -6.33 26.82 14.22
C LYS A 88 -7.37 27.33 13.23
#